data_AF-A0A4Q6GMB5-F1
#
_entry.id   AF-A0A4Q6GMB5-F1
#
_cell.length_a   1.000
_cell.length_b   1.000
_cell.length_c   1.000
_cell.angle_alpha   90.00
_cell.angle_beta   90.00
_cell.angle_gamma   90.00
#
_symmetry.space_group_name_H-M   'P 1'
#
loop_
_entity.id
_entity.type
_entity.pdbx_description
1 polymer ?
#
loop_
_entity_poly.entity_id
_entity_poly.type
_entity_poly.pdbx_seq_one_letter_code
_entity_poly.pdbx_strand_id
1 'polypeptide(L)'
;MITSRHVLLVSLLAFTIAAGAQQAAPQPARPAAARPQPAQQQQLTAEQKAQVARQDAEMGKAAASVVRLVDGNKASEVWDGASTVAKSVVTKQAFVAQIGADRAKLGAPTERKQVAVTRSAYSAGGKVPAGNYINVVYATKFANAPQPVRELVSFHLDDDKTWRVSGYSLR
;
A
#
# COMPACT_ATOMS: atom_id res chain seq x y z
N MET A 1 -48.79 1.53 -20.91
CA MET A 1 -47.77 2.10 -21.81
C MET A 1 -46.91 0.92 -22.25
N ILE A 2 -47.30 0.19 -23.30
CA ILE A 2 -47.03 0.48 -24.73
C ILE A 2 -45.51 0.39 -24.98
N THR A 3 -44.87 -0.72 -25.36
CA THR A 3 -44.97 -1.69 -26.50
C THR A 3 -44.31 -1.25 -27.81
N SER A 4 -43.39 -2.11 -28.30
CA SER A 4 -43.02 -2.47 -29.70
C SER A 4 -41.49 -2.60 -29.83
N ARG A 5 -40.87 -3.70 -30.31
CA ARG A 5 -41.14 -4.76 -31.32
C ARG A 5 -40.95 -4.35 -32.79
N HIS A 6 -40.56 -5.37 -33.58
CA HIS A 6 -40.46 -5.48 -35.06
C HIS A 6 -39.13 -4.96 -35.65
N VAL A 7 -38.48 -5.58 -36.66
CA VAL A 7 -38.70 -6.87 -37.39
C VAL A 7 -37.35 -7.26 -38.07
N LEU A 8 -36.72 -8.43 -37.86
CA LEU A 8 -36.97 -9.79 -38.40
C LEU A 8 -37.02 -9.85 -39.95
N LEU A 9 -35.99 -10.39 -40.62
CA LEU A 9 -36.15 -10.90 -41.98
C LEU A 9 -35.28 -12.13 -42.27
N VAL A 10 -35.93 -13.11 -42.88
CA VAL A 10 -35.44 -14.45 -43.20
C VAL A 10 -34.91 -14.47 -44.63
N SER A 11 -33.90 -15.29 -44.93
CA SER A 11 -33.89 -16.07 -46.17
C SER A 11 -32.94 -17.27 -46.08
N LEU A 12 -33.50 -18.43 -46.42
CA LEU A 12 -32.84 -19.72 -46.56
C LEU A 12 -32.40 -19.86 -48.03
N LEU A 13 -31.21 -20.41 -48.30
CA LEU A 13 -30.95 -21.06 -49.59
C LEU A 13 -29.88 -22.14 -49.42
N ALA A 14 -30.19 -23.36 -49.85
CA ALA A 14 -29.22 -24.44 -49.96
C ALA A 14 -28.67 -24.49 -51.38
N PHE A 15 -27.37 -24.78 -51.54
CA PHE A 15 -26.82 -25.23 -52.82
C PHE A 15 -25.77 -26.32 -52.64
N THR A 16 -25.65 -27.14 -53.68
CA THR A 16 -24.99 -28.45 -53.70
C THR A 16 -23.51 -28.40 -54.08
N ILE A 17 -22.87 -29.56 -53.91
CA ILE A 17 -21.44 -29.83 -54.09
C ILE A 17 -20.97 -29.54 -55.53
N ALA A 18 -19.79 -28.92 -55.66
CA ALA A 18 -18.93 -29.08 -56.84
C ALA A 18 -17.46 -29.14 -56.40
N ALA A 19 -16.75 -30.21 -56.78
CA ALA A 19 -15.32 -30.33 -56.54
C ALA A 19 -14.53 -29.49 -57.56
N GLY A 20 -13.78 -28.51 -57.09
CA GLY A 20 -12.84 -27.73 -57.90
C GLY A 20 -11.50 -27.64 -57.20
N ALA A 21 -10.45 -28.17 -57.81
CA ALA A 21 -9.08 -28.08 -57.29
C ALA A 21 -8.54 -26.66 -57.48
N GLN A 22 -8.86 -25.78 -56.54
CA GLN A 22 -8.45 -24.38 -56.60
C GLN A 22 -7.00 -24.23 -56.11
N GLN A 23 -6.07 -24.10 -57.07
CA GLN A 23 -4.67 -23.82 -56.77
C GLN A 23 -4.56 -22.49 -56.00
N ALA A 24 -4.15 -22.56 -54.74
CA ALA A 24 -3.92 -21.37 -53.93
C ALA A 24 -2.67 -20.64 -54.43
N ALA A 25 -2.86 -19.49 -55.08
CA ALA A 25 -1.77 -18.56 -55.32
C ALA A 25 -1.16 -18.11 -53.97
N PRO A 26 0.18 -17.96 -53.87
CA PRO A 26 0.82 -17.51 -52.64
C PRO A 26 0.35 -16.10 -52.30
N GLN A 27 -0.43 -15.96 -51.22
CA GLN A 27 -0.79 -14.64 -50.68
C GLN A 27 0.48 -13.95 -50.16
N PRO A 28 0.73 -12.67 -50.48
CA PRO A 28 1.80 -11.92 -49.84
C PRO A 28 1.52 -11.89 -48.33
N ALA A 29 2.53 -12.24 -47.54
CA ALA A 29 2.40 -12.33 -46.09
C ALA A 29 1.96 -10.97 -45.53
N ARG A 30 0.74 -10.91 -44.96
CA ARG A 30 0.32 -9.75 -44.16
C ARG A 30 1.32 -9.62 -43.01
N PRO A 31 1.83 -8.40 -42.70
CA PRO A 31 2.64 -8.20 -41.51
C PRO A 31 1.88 -8.77 -40.31
N ALA A 32 2.49 -9.70 -39.59
CA ALA A 32 1.86 -10.30 -38.42
C ALA A 32 1.57 -9.17 -37.44
N ALA A 33 0.28 -8.87 -37.21
CA ALA A 33 -0.14 -7.89 -36.23
C ALA A 33 0.54 -8.26 -34.90
N ALA A 34 1.36 -7.34 -34.38
CA ALA A 34 2.15 -7.60 -33.19
C ALA A 34 1.21 -8.05 -32.08
N ARG A 35 1.38 -9.30 -31.61
CA ARG A 35 0.61 -9.82 -30.49
C ARG A 35 0.78 -8.84 -29.33
N PRO A 36 -0.28 -8.34 -28.69
CA PRO A 36 -0.14 -7.43 -27.57
C PRO A 36 0.73 -8.13 -26.52
N GLN A 37 1.88 -7.53 -26.22
CA GLN A 37 2.76 -8.06 -25.18
C GLN A 37 1.96 -8.06 -23.87
N PRO A 38 1.97 -9.16 -23.09
CA PRO A 38 1.35 -9.14 -21.78
C PRO A 38 2.00 -8.02 -20.98
N ALA A 39 1.18 -7.14 -20.39
CA ALA A 39 1.64 -5.95 -19.70
C ALA A 39 2.73 -6.33 -18.70
N GLN A 40 3.97 -5.95 -19.00
CA GLN A 40 5.10 -6.20 -18.11
C GLN A 40 4.81 -5.44 -16.81
N GLN A 41 4.52 -6.18 -15.75
CA GLN A 41 4.53 -5.64 -14.39
C GLN A 41 5.90 -4.98 -14.22
N GLN A 42 5.92 -3.65 -14.13
CA GLN A 42 7.14 -2.85 -14.23
C GLN A 42 8.07 -3.19 -13.06
N GLN A 43 9.01 -4.10 -13.31
CA GLN A 43 9.98 -4.52 -12.31
C GLN A 43 10.96 -3.37 -12.08
N LEU A 44 11.16 -2.99 -10.82
CA LEU A 44 12.09 -1.93 -10.46
C LEU A 44 13.52 -2.23 -10.97
N THR A 45 14.19 -1.20 -11.49
CA THR A 45 15.60 -1.28 -11.87
C THR A 45 16.49 -1.53 -10.63
N ALA A 46 17.77 -1.87 -10.84
CA ALA A 46 18.70 -2.09 -9.74
C ALA A 46 18.89 -0.82 -8.88
N GLU A 47 18.94 0.35 -9.52
CA GLU A 47 19.10 1.66 -8.90
C GLU A 47 17.86 2.03 -8.08
N GLN A 48 16.66 1.76 -8.61
CA GLN A 48 15.40 1.97 -7.92
C GLN A 48 15.28 1.05 -6.68
N LYS A 49 15.66 -0.23 -6.81
CA LYS A 49 15.73 -1.17 -5.67
C LYS A 49 16.70 -0.68 -4.60
N ALA A 50 17.88 -0.21 -4.99
CA ALA A 50 18.86 0.35 -4.06
C ALA A 50 18.36 1.63 -3.38
N GLN A 51 17.61 2.49 -4.08
CA GLN A 51 16.98 3.68 -3.49
C GLN A 51 15.89 3.30 -2.47
N VAL A 52 15.03 2.32 -2.78
CA VAL A 52 14.02 1.80 -1.85
C VAL A 52 14.68 1.23 -0.59
N ALA A 53 15.72 0.40 -0.75
CA ALA A 53 16.47 -0.19 0.36
C ALA A 53 17.14 0.87 1.26
N ARG A 54 17.71 1.94 0.67
CA ARG A 54 18.23 3.08 1.45
C ARG A 54 17.13 3.79 2.24
N GLN A 55 15.97 4.03 1.62
CA GLN A 55 14.84 4.64 2.31
C GLN A 55 14.32 3.73 3.44
N ASP A 56 14.25 2.41 3.24
CA ASP A 56 13.83 1.46 4.28
C ASP A 56 14.77 1.50 5.49
N ALA A 57 16.09 1.61 5.26
CA ALA A 57 17.07 1.76 6.32
C ALA A 57 16.91 3.08 7.10
N GLU A 58 16.74 4.22 6.42
CA GLU A 58 16.53 5.50 7.10
C GLU A 58 15.21 5.56 7.88
N MET A 59 14.12 5.05 7.30
CA MET A 59 12.83 4.98 7.99
C MET A 59 12.89 4.01 9.18
N GLY A 60 13.63 2.90 9.07
CA GLY A 60 13.92 2.00 10.19
C GLY A 60 14.67 2.67 11.34
N LYS A 61 15.68 3.52 11.06
CA LYS A 61 16.39 4.32 12.06
C LYS A 61 15.48 5.37 12.72
N ALA A 62 14.63 6.03 11.94
CA ALA A 62 13.66 6.99 12.45
C ALA A 62 12.66 6.31 13.40
N ALA A 63 12.09 5.18 12.97
CA ALA A 63 11.17 4.38 13.80
C ALA A 63 11.84 3.82 15.05
N ALA A 64 13.09 3.35 14.96
CA ALA A 64 13.89 2.92 16.10
C ALA A 64 14.09 4.05 17.13
N SER A 65 14.14 5.31 16.68
CA SER A 65 14.21 6.47 17.57
C SER A 65 12.87 6.79 18.22
N VAL A 66 11.76 6.67 17.47
CA VAL A 66 10.40 6.82 18.01
C VAL A 66 10.08 5.78 19.08
N VAL A 67 10.37 4.50 18.85
CA VAL A 67 10.09 3.45 19.85
C VAL A 67 10.92 3.64 21.13
N ARG A 68 12.18 4.11 21.04
CA ARG A 68 12.97 4.46 22.23
C ARG A 68 12.35 5.60 23.04
N LEU A 69 11.78 6.62 22.39
CA LEU A 69 11.05 7.68 23.10
C LEU A 69 9.80 7.13 23.78
N VAL A 70 9.01 6.29 23.10
CA VAL A 70 7.82 5.66 23.69
C VAL A 70 8.20 4.74 24.87
N ASP A 71 9.25 3.93 24.75
CA ASP A 71 9.76 3.08 25.83
C ASP A 71 10.22 3.90 27.05
N GLY A 72 10.75 5.11 26.82
CA GLY A 72 11.10 6.08 27.86
C GLY A 72 9.93 6.94 28.37
N ASN A 73 8.67 6.57 28.08
CA ASN A 73 7.45 7.34 28.39
C ASN A 73 7.39 8.77 27.79
N LYS A 74 8.20 9.05 26.76
CA LYS A 74 8.32 10.36 26.07
C LYS A 74 7.44 10.45 24.82
N ALA A 75 6.22 9.89 24.87
CA ALA A 75 5.26 9.98 23.77
C ALA A 75 4.86 11.44 23.43
N SER A 76 4.97 12.35 24.39
CA SER A 76 4.80 13.79 24.20
C SER A 76 5.83 14.39 23.22
N GLU A 77 7.10 13.98 23.30
CA GLU A 77 8.19 14.43 22.43
C GLU A 77 8.01 13.93 21.00
N VAL A 78 7.53 12.68 20.84
CA VAL A 78 7.13 12.12 19.53
C VAL A 78 6.03 12.96 18.88
N TRP A 79 5.05 13.40 19.68
CA TRP A 79 3.95 14.23 19.20
C TRP A 79 4.39 15.63 18.75
N ASP A 80 5.33 16.25 19.47
CA ASP A 80 5.80 17.59 19.12
C ASP A 80 6.45 17.62 17.72
N GLY A 81 7.15 16.54 17.35
CA GLY A 81 7.67 16.30 15.99
C GLY A 81 6.68 15.67 14.98
N ALA A 82 5.43 15.42 15.36
CA ALA A 82 4.46 14.74 14.48
C ALA A 82 4.03 15.60 13.28
N SER A 83 3.52 14.94 12.24
CA SER A 83 3.07 15.54 10.98
C SER A 83 1.90 16.51 11.18
N THR A 84 1.78 17.49 10.29
CA THR A 84 0.61 18.40 10.26
C THR A 84 -0.70 17.61 10.12
N VAL A 85 -0.67 16.53 9.33
CA VAL A 85 -1.80 15.62 9.11
C VAL A 85 -2.20 14.84 10.38
N ALA A 86 -1.25 14.44 11.23
CA ALA A 86 -1.61 13.86 12.52
C ALA A 86 -2.23 14.90 13.45
N LYS A 87 -1.60 16.08 13.51
CA LYS A 87 -2.03 17.21 14.36
C LYS A 87 -3.41 17.77 14.01
N SER A 88 -3.92 17.52 12.80
CA SER A 88 -5.29 17.88 12.41
C SER A 88 -6.35 16.82 12.75
N VAL A 89 -5.98 15.59 13.14
CA VAL A 89 -6.95 14.49 13.41
C VAL A 89 -6.93 13.94 14.84
N VAL A 90 -5.85 14.16 15.61
CA VAL A 90 -5.77 13.74 17.01
C VAL A 90 -5.05 14.80 17.85
N THR A 91 -5.38 14.91 19.14
CA THR A 91 -4.74 15.87 20.05
C THR A 91 -3.50 15.26 20.72
N LYS A 92 -2.57 16.10 21.20
CA LYS A 92 -1.40 15.65 22.00
C LYS A 92 -1.83 14.76 23.17
N GLN A 93 -2.88 15.18 23.88
CA GLN A 93 -3.41 14.46 25.03
C GLN A 93 -3.94 13.09 24.63
N ALA A 94 -4.75 12.99 23.57
CA ALA A 94 -5.30 11.71 23.11
C ALA A 94 -4.19 10.76 22.61
N PHE A 95 -3.20 11.28 21.87
CA PHE A 95 -2.04 10.49 21.43
C PHE A 95 -1.25 9.90 22.60
N VAL A 96 -0.89 10.73 23.59
CA VAL A 96 -0.15 10.28 24.79
C VAL A 96 -0.98 9.33 25.64
N ALA A 97 -2.28 9.62 25.84
CA ALA A 97 -3.17 8.79 26.65
C ALA A 97 -3.39 7.40 26.04
N GLN A 98 -3.59 7.30 24.73
CA GLN A 98 -3.73 6.02 24.02
C GLN A 98 -2.49 5.14 24.21
N ILE A 99 -1.29 5.71 23.94
CA ILE A 99 -0.03 4.98 24.08
C ILE A 99 0.20 4.55 25.54
N GLY A 100 -0.10 5.43 26.50
CA GLY A 100 -0.01 5.12 27.93
C GLY A 100 -0.93 3.96 28.33
N ALA A 101 -2.18 3.96 27.87
CA ALA A 101 -3.14 2.89 28.15
C ALA A 101 -2.69 1.54 27.55
N ASP A 102 -2.24 1.53 26.29
CA ASP A 102 -1.73 0.31 25.64
C ASP A 102 -0.50 -0.24 26.35
N ARG A 103 0.46 0.63 26.73
CA ARG A 103 1.67 0.23 27.47
C ARG A 103 1.38 -0.22 28.90
N ALA A 104 0.41 0.39 29.59
CA ALA A 104 -0.03 -0.06 30.92
C ALA A 104 -0.63 -1.48 30.88
N LYS A 105 -1.41 -1.79 29.83
CA LYS A 105 -1.97 -3.13 29.62
C LYS A 105 -0.88 -4.16 29.26
N LEU A 106 -0.03 -3.83 28.29
CA LEU A 106 0.95 -4.77 27.73
C LEU A 106 2.21 -4.96 28.59
N GLY A 107 2.56 -3.96 29.41
CA GLY A 107 3.80 -3.95 30.20
C GLY A 107 5.03 -3.54 29.38
N ALA A 108 6.21 -3.77 29.95
CA ALA A 108 7.49 -3.43 29.31
C ALA A 108 7.78 -4.33 28.09
N PRO A 109 8.38 -3.80 27.00
CA PRO A 109 8.85 -4.61 25.88
C PRO A 109 10.07 -5.44 26.31
N THR A 110 10.09 -6.72 25.93
CA THR A 110 11.17 -7.67 26.27
C THR A 110 11.99 -8.11 25.05
N GLU A 111 11.36 -8.16 23.86
CA GLU A 111 12.02 -8.42 22.59
C GLU A 111 11.32 -7.60 21.50
N ARG A 112 12.08 -6.98 20.58
CA ARG A 112 11.54 -6.23 19.45
C ARG A 112 12.31 -6.54 18.17
N LYS A 113 11.61 -7.01 17.14
CA LYS A 113 12.17 -7.27 15.81
C LYS A 113 11.45 -6.46 14.75
N GLN A 114 12.18 -5.69 13.92
CA GLN A 114 11.60 -5.07 12.73
C GLN A 114 11.26 -6.17 11.72
N VAL A 115 10.01 -6.21 11.26
CA VAL A 115 9.52 -7.26 10.33
C VAL A 115 9.21 -6.73 8.93
N ALA A 116 8.88 -5.45 8.77
CA ALA A 116 8.62 -4.84 7.47
C ALA A 116 8.76 -3.32 7.48
N VAL A 117 9.02 -2.75 6.29
CA VAL A 117 8.71 -1.36 5.95
C VAL A 117 7.69 -1.40 4.82
N THR A 118 6.52 -0.80 5.00
CA THR A 118 5.44 -0.79 4.00
C THR A 118 5.12 0.62 3.54
N ARG A 119 4.69 0.74 2.29
CA ARG A 119 4.32 2.01 1.64
C ARG A 119 2.84 2.00 1.28
N SER A 120 2.17 3.14 1.42
CA SER A 120 0.76 3.29 1.04
C SER A 120 0.49 4.72 0.61
N ALA A 121 -0.36 4.90 -0.40
CA ALA A 121 -0.84 6.21 -0.82
C ALA A 121 -2.38 6.21 -0.69
N TYR A 122 -2.93 7.28 -0.12
CA TYR A 122 -4.37 7.44 0.07
C TYR A 122 -4.87 8.66 -0.69
N SER A 123 -6.02 8.50 -1.36
CA SER A 123 -6.76 9.58 -2.00
C SER A 123 -7.64 10.33 -0.99
N ALA A 124 -8.06 11.55 -1.35
CA ALA A 124 -8.99 12.35 -0.55
C ALA A 124 -10.37 11.66 -0.39
N GLY A 125 -11.09 12.02 0.68
CA GLY A 125 -12.41 11.47 1.01
C GLY A 125 -12.38 10.12 1.74
N GLY A 126 -11.20 9.53 1.98
CA GLY A 126 -11.03 8.31 2.77
C GLY A 126 -11.09 8.53 4.29
N LYS A 127 -11.13 7.43 5.05
CA LYS A 127 -10.99 7.43 6.53
C LYS A 127 -9.57 7.78 7.00
N VAL A 128 -8.58 7.48 6.17
CA VAL A 128 -7.19 7.95 6.34
C VAL A 128 -7.06 9.23 5.51
N PRO A 129 -6.46 10.31 6.04
CA PRO A 129 -6.19 11.50 5.25
C PRO A 129 -5.40 11.20 3.97
N ALA A 130 -5.59 12.04 2.95
CA ALA A 130 -4.87 11.91 1.70
C ALA A 130 -3.36 12.11 1.91
N GLY A 131 -2.54 11.36 1.18
CA GLY A 131 -1.09 11.53 1.22
C GLY A 131 -0.30 10.24 1.05
N ASN A 132 1.01 10.35 1.19
CA ASN A 132 1.95 9.23 1.11
C ASN A 132 2.40 8.83 2.51
N TYR A 133 2.38 7.54 2.78
CA TYR A 133 2.66 6.97 4.09
C TYR A 133 3.73 5.89 4.00
N ILE A 134 4.62 5.88 5.00
CA ILE A 134 5.52 4.76 5.28
C ILE A 134 5.19 4.24 6.67
N ASN A 135 5.08 2.92 6.82
CA ASN A 135 4.95 2.28 8.12
C ASN A 135 6.15 1.39 8.38
N VAL A 136 6.77 1.52 9.54
CA VAL A 136 7.73 0.53 10.04
C VAL A 136 7.01 -0.38 11.02
N VAL A 137 7.05 -1.68 10.74
CA VAL A 137 6.36 -2.71 11.50
C VAL A 137 7.37 -3.48 12.36
N TYR A 138 7.07 -3.61 13.65
CA TYR A 138 7.78 -4.49 14.55
C TYR A 138 6.86 -5.61 15.04
N ALA A 139 7.45 -6.78 15.28
CA ALA A 139 6.88 -7.78 16.16
C ALA A 139 7.56 -7.62 17.53
N THR A 140 6.77 -7.31 18.55
CA THR A 140 7.27 -6.92 19.88
C THR A 140 6.63 -7.78 20.95
N LYS A 141 7.46 -8.52 21.70
CA LYS A 141 7.04 -9.22 22.91
C LYS A 141 6.97 -8.21 24.05
N PHE A 142 5.89 -8.25 24.81
CA PHE A 142 5.69 -7.43 26.00
C PHE A 142 5.48 -8.33 27.22
N ALA A 143 5.85 -7.85 28.41
CA ALA A 143 5.84 -8.63 29.65
C ALA A 143 4.48 -9.29 29.97
N ASN A 144 3.37 -8.63 29.64
CA ASN A 144 2.01 -9.09 29.93
C ASN A 144 1.29 -9.65 28.68
N ALA A 145 2.00 -9.87 27.57
CA ALA A 145 1.42 -10.36 26.32
C ALA A 145 1.91 -11.79 26.00
N PRO A 146 0.99 -12.78 25.87
CA PRO A 146 1.39 -14.18 25.61
C PRO A 146 1.94 -14.42 24.20
N GLN A 147 1.75 -13.45 23.29
CA GLN A 147 2.23 -13.50 21.90
C GLN A 147 2.81 -12.14 21.50
N PRO A 148 3.74 -12.08 20.51
CA PRO A 148 4.23 -10.81 19.99
C PRO A 148 3.09 -9.95 19.43
N VAL A 149 3.04 -8.69 19.87
CA VAL A 149 2.10 -7.67 19.40
C VAL A 149 2.70 -6.94 18.21
N ARG A 150 1.87 -6.50 17.26
CA ARG A 150 2.29 -5.75 16.08
C ARG A 150 2.38 -4.26 16.42
N GLU A 151 3.59 -3.82 16.76
CA GLU A 151 3.93 -2.42 17.00
C GLU A 151 4.18 -1.71 15.67
N LEU A 152 3.47 -0.60 15.44
CA LEU A 152 3.51 0.14 14.17
C LEU A 152 3.92 1.59 14.43
N VAL A 153 4.97 2.03 13.75
CA VAL A 153 5.30 3.45 13.63
C VAL A 153 4.92 3.91 12.23
N SER A 154 3.97 4.84 12.14
CA SER A 154 3.46 5.40 10.89
C SER A 154 4.09 6.77 10.65
N PHE A 155 4.45 7.05 9.40
CA PHE A 155 4.97 8.33 8.94
C PHE A 155 4.14 8.84 7.76
N HIS A 156 3.96 10.15 7.68
CA HIS A 156 3.39 10.86 6.56
C HIS A 156 4.47 11.73 5.89
N LEU A 157 4.42 11.85 4.56
CA LEU A 157 5.23 12.79 3.81
C LEU A 157 4.52 14.14 3.73
N ASP A 158 4.97 15.09 4.55
CA ASP A 158 4.40 16.44 4.54
C ASP A 158 4.81 17.23 3.28
N ASP A 159 4.16 18.39 3.07
CA ASP A 159 4.33 19.20 1.86
C ASP A 159 5.77 19.66 1.63
N ASP A 160 6.51 19.90 2.71
CA ASP A 160 7.95 20.24 2.74
C ASP A 160 8.89 19.05 2.46
N LYS A 161 8.32 17.91 2.04
CA LYS A 161 9.02 16.65 1.70
C LYS A 161 9.74 15.99 2.87
N THR A 162 9.39 16.35 4.11
CA THR A 162 9.88 15.67 5.31
C THR A 162 8.93 14.53 5.71
N TRP A 163 9.49 13.36 6.01
CA TRP A 163 8.75 12.27 6.64
C TRP A 163 8.61 12.53 8.14
N ARG A 164 7.39 12.77 8.63
CA ARG A 164 7.10 12.98 10.06
C ARG A 164 6.18 11.90 10.60
N VAL A 165 6.27 11.62 11.90
CA VAL A 165 5.42 10.63 12.57
C VAL A 165 3.95 11.03 12.39
N SER A 166 3.16 10.15 11.79
CA SER A 166 1.72 10.33 11.60
C SER A 166 0.88 9.48 12.54
N GLY A 167 1.49 8.54 13.26
CA GLY A 167 0.82 7.69 14.23
C GLY A 167 1.73 6.64 14.84
N TYR A 168 1.27 6.06 15.94
CA TYR A 168 1.88 4.92 16.61
C TYR A 168 0.73 4.02 17.09
N SER A 169 0.86 2.69 16.99
CA SER A 169 -0.17 1.76 17.49
C SER A 169 0.39 0.39 17.90
N LEU A 170 -0.32 -0.28 18.81
CA LEU A 170 -0.05 -1.62 19.31
C LEU A 170 -1.31 -2.47 19.12
N ARG A 171 -1.26 -3.49 18.25
CA ARG A 171 -2.43 -4.29 17.84
C ARG A 171 -2.07 -5.68 17.28
#